data_AF-F8GH46-F1
#
_entry.id   AF-F8GH46-F1
#
_cell.length_a   1.000
_cell.length_b   1.000
_cell.length_c   1.000
_cell.angle_alpha   90.00
_cell.angle_beta   90.00
_cell.angle_gamma   90.00
#
_symmetry.space_group_name_H-M   'P 1'
#
loop_
_entity.id
_entity.type
_entity.pdbx_description
1 polymer ?
#
loop_
_entity_poly.entity_id
_entity_poly.type
_entity_poly.pdbx_seq_one_letter_code
_entity_poly.pdbx_strand_id
1 'polypeptide(L)'
;MTENNPNNTFIRLPELTRLTGLSRSSVYLKINPKSKYFDELFPKPVPLSSETRGAVAWLLAETNQWIESRIQARAEKEVTVKSICQRKS
;
A
#
# COMPACT_ATOMS: atom_id res chain seq x y z
N MET A 1 17.24 13.43 -21.94
CA MET A 1 16.14 12.49 -22.20
C MET A 1 15.61 12.05 -20.84
N THR A 2 14.58 12.69 -20.31
CA THR A 2 13.99 12.31 -19.02
C THR A 2 13.19 11.03 -19.21
N GLU A 3 13.69 9.95 -18.63
CA GLU A 3 13.00 8.66 -18.58
C GLU A 3 11.69 8.86 -17.80
N ASN A 4 10.55 8.80 -18.49
CA ASN A 4 9.23 8.87 -17.89
C ASN A 4 8.98 7.56 -17.14
N ASN A 5 9.56 7.43 -15.95
CA ASN A 5 9.28 6.31 -15.07
C ASN A 5 7.91 6.56 -14.43
N PRO A 6 6.85 5.83 -14.82
CA PRO A 6 5.50 6.04 -14.26
C PRO A 6 5.47 5.83 -12.74
N ASN A 7 6.49 5.16 -12.21
CA ASN A 7 6.72 4.90 -10.80
C ASN A 7 6.94 6.16 -9.95
N ASN A 8 7.33 7.29 -10.55
CA ASN A 8 7.49 8.57 -9.84
C ASN A 8 6.24 9.47 -9.87
N THR A 9 5.09 8.92 -10.26
CA THR A 9 3.83 9.67 -10.32
C THR A 9 3.24 9.84 -8.92
N PHE A 10 2.87 11.07 -8.58
CA PHE A 10 2.16 11.38 -7.33
C PHE A 10 0.65 11.23 -7.51
N ILE A 11 0.02 10.47 -6.61
CA ILE A 11 -1.43 10.28 -6.56
C ILE A 11 -2.03 10.96 -5.32
N ARG A 12 -3.27 11.42 -5.44
CA ARG A 12 -4.03 12.01 -4.33
C ARG A 12 -4.84 10.94 -3.59
N LEU A 13 -5.35 11.29 -2.41
CA LEU A 13 -6.12 10.38 -1.56
C LEU A 13 -7.31 9.69 -2.27
N PRO A 14 -8.14 10.38 -3.10
CA PRO A 14 -9.24 9.70 -3.81
C PRO A 14 -8.75 8.59 -4.73
N GLU A 15 -7.62 8.81 -5.41
CA GLU A 15 -7.01 7.84 -6.31
C GLU A 15 -6.39 6.69 -5.53
N LEU A 16 -5.70 6.98 -4.42
CA LEU A 16 -5.18 5.95 -3.51
C LEU A 16 -6.31 5.04 -2.99
N THR A 17 -7.44 5.61 -2.56
CA THR A 17 -8.62 4.86 -2.15
C THR A 17 -9.18 4.01 -3.29
N ARG A 18 -9.19 4.53 -4.52
CA ARG A 18 -9.64 3.80 -5.71
C ARG A 18 -8.76 2.59 -6.02
N LEU A 19 -7.44 2.74 -5.95
CA LEU A 19 -6.47 1.68 -6.22
C LEU A 19 -6.43 0.62 -5.12
N THR A 20 -6.41 1.04 -3.86
CA THR A 20 -6.31 0.12 -2.72
C THR A 20 -7.64 -0.49 -2.31
N GLY A 21 -8.77 0.08 -2.75
CA GLY A 21 -10.12 -0.30 -2.30
C GLY A 21 -10.40 0.04 -0.84
N LEU A 22 -9.56 0.84 -0.18
CA LEU A 22 -9.66 1.17 1.23
C LEU A 22 -10.38 2.51 1.47
N SER A 23 -11.20 2.55 2.53
CA SER A 23 -11.79 3.80 2.99
C SER A 23 -10.71 4.79 3.46
N ARG A 24 -11.01 6.09 3.41
CA ARG A 24 -10.10 7.16 3.88
C ARG A 24 -9.65 6.93 5.33
N SER A 25 -10.59 6.53 6.21
CA SER A 25 -10.27 6.24 7.61
C SER A 25 -9.32 5.07 7.76
N SER A 26 -9.52 4.02 6.96
CA SER A 26 -8.62 2.85 6.94
C SER A 26 -7.21 3.21 6.50
N VAL A 27 -7.07 4.12 5.52
CA VAL A 27 -5.76 4.64 5.09
C VAL A 27 -5.04 5.32 6.24
N TYR A 28 -5.70 6.25 6.96
CA TYR A 28 -5.08 6.93 8.10
C TYR A 28 -4.75 5.98 9.26
N LEU A 29 -5.56 4.95 9.49
CA LEU A 29 -5.27 3.91 10.48
C LEU A 29 -4.05 3.07 10.13
N LYS A 30 -3.76 2.87 8.85
CA LYS A 30 -2.59 2.12 8.38
C LYS A 30 -1.30 2.93 8.44
N ILE A 31 -1.39 4.24 8.24
CA ILE A 31 -0.24 5.16 8.32
C ILE A 31 0.16 5.41 9.78
N ASN A 32 -0.79 5.36 10.72
CA ASN A 32 -0.51 5.69 12.11
C ASN A 32 0.25 4.56 12.84
N PRO A 33 1.49 4.77 13.30
CA PRO A 33 2.28 3.75 14.00
C PRO A 33 1.68 3.31 15.35
N LYS A 34 0.77 4.11 15.92
CA LYS A 34 0.09 3.78 17.18
C LYS A 34 -1.14 2.89 16.99
N SER A 35 -1.57 2.69 15.74
CA SER A 35 -2.75 1.89 15.41
C SER A 35 -2.39 0.41 15.36
N LYS A 36 -3.33 -0.45 15.80
CA LYS A 36 -3.24 -1.91 15.62
C LYS A 36 -3.09 -2.32 14.16
N TYR A 37 -3.59 -1.50 13.24
CA TYR A 37 -3.60 -1.78 11.80
C TYR A 37 -2.43 -1.14 11.05
N PHE A 38 -1.42 -0.64 11.79
CA PHE A 38 -0.22 -0.07 11.20
C PHE A 38 0.47 -1.08 10.28
N ASP A 39 0.89 -0.60 9.13
CA ASP A 39 1.50 -1.40 8.08
C ASP A 39 2.69 -0.63 7.52
N GLU A 40 3.90 -1.11 7.81
CA GLU A 40 5.15 -0.42 7.45
C GLU A 40 5.37 -0.34 5.93
N LEU A 41 4.80 -1.30 5.19
CA LEU A 41 4.85 -1.35 3.73
C LEU A 41 3.81 -0.45 3.07
N PHE A 42 2.92 0.17 3.85
CA PHE A 42 1.90 1.04 3.30
C PHE A 42 2.52 2.37 2.83
N PRO A 43 2.11 2.92 1.66
CA PRO A 43 2.69 4.13 1.11
C PRO A 43 2.57 5.31 2.09
N LYS A 44 3.66 6.07 2.23
CA LYS A 44 3.73 7.18 3.17
C LYS A 44 3.24 8.47 2.50
N PRO A 45 2.51 9.34 3.22
CA PRO A 45 2.11 10.62 2.68
C PRO A 45 3.32 11.53 2.51
N VAL A 46 3.49 12.06 1.30
CA VAL A 46 4.51 13.04 0.91
C VAL A 46 3.86 14.43 0.87
N PRO A 47 4.31 15.39 1.70
CA PRO A 47 3.83 16.76 1.61
C PRO A 47 4.37 17.43 0.34
N LEU A 48 3.49 18.03 -0.46
CA LEU A 48 3.85 18.72 -1.70
C LEU A 48 4.13 20.23 -1.50
N SER A 49 3.80 20.76 -0.33
CA SER A 49 4.04 22.17 0.02
C SER A 49 4.75 22.25 1.37
N SER A 50 5.53 23.32 1.54
CA SER A 50 6.20 23.65 2.80
C SER A 50 5.23 24.16 3.88
N GLU A 51 3.96 24.39 3.54
CA GLU A 51 2.94 24.87 4.47
C GLU A 51 2.31 23.74 5.30
N THR A 52 1.93 24.06 6.54
CA THR A 52 1.30 23.11 7.49
C THR A 52 -0.03 22.54 7.01
N ARG A 53 -0.75 23.23 6.11
CA ARG A 53 -2.00 22.74 5.47
C ARG A 53 -1.79 22.34 4.00
N GLY A 54 -0.56 22.01 3.64
CA GLY A 54 -0.20 21.65 2.29
C GLY A 54 -0.95 20.43 1.77
N ALA A 55 -1.08 20.37 0.45
CA ALA A 55 -1.52 19.17 -0.24
C ALA A 55 -0.57 18.00 0.10
N VAL A 56 -1.16 16.86 0.46
CA VAL A 56 -0.43 15.59 0.57
C VAL A 56 -0.69 14.70 -0.64
N ALA A 57 0.33 13.98 -1.05
CA ALA A 57 0.26 12.98 -2.11
C ALA A 57 0.97 11.70 -1.69
N TRP A 58 0.78 10.63 -2.46
CA TRP A 58 1.43 9.35 -2.27
C TRP A 58 2.13 8.95 -3.55
N LEU A 59 3.16 8.12 -3.46
CA LEU A 59 3.84 7.62 -4.63
C LEU A 59 3.09 6.43 -5.24
N LEU A 60 2.91 6.44 -6.56
CA LEU A 60 2.27 5.34 -7.27
C LEU A 60 3.06 4.04 -7.13
N ALA A 61 4.39 4.10 -7.20
CA ALA A 61 5.25 2.93 -7.03
C ALA A 61 5.06 2.25 -5.66
N GLU A 62 5.09 3.02 -4.57
CA GLU A 62 4.88 2.47 -3.22
C GLU A 62 3.48 1.84 -3.09
N THR A 63 2.47 2.47 -3.71
CA THR A 63 1.11 1.94 -3.71
C THR A 63 1.03 0.60 -4.43
N ASN A 64 1.65 0.49 -5.61
CA ASN A 64 1.69 -0.76 -6.38
C ASN A 64 2.47 -1.85 -5.64
N GLN A 65 3.62 -1.52 -5.06
CA GLN A 65 4.42 -2.45 -4.27
C GLN A 65 3.63 -3.00 -3.07
N TRP A 66 2.83 -2.15 -2.40
CA TRP A 66 1.95 -2.62 -1.33
C TRP A 66 0.87 -3.58 -1.85
N ILE A 67 0.25 -3.27 -2.99
CA ILE A 67 -0.74 -4.16 -3.64
C ILE A 67 -0.12 -5.53 -3.96
N GLU A 68 1.08 -5.54 -4.55
CA GLU A 68 1.83 -6.76 -4.86
C GLU A 68 2.13 -7.57 -3.59
N SER A 69 2.54 -6.92 -2.51
CA SER A 69 2.73 -7.57 -1.21
C SER A 69 1.46 -8.25 -0.70
N ARG A 70 0.28 -7.64 -0.89
CA ARG A 70 -1.01 -8.26 -0.53
C ARG A 70 -1.34 -9.47 -1.39
N ILE A 71 -1.00 -9.44 -2.68
CA ILE A 71 -1.17 -10.58 -3.60
C ILE A 71 -0.24 -11.72 -3.19
N GLN A 72 1.03 -11.42 -2.89
CA GLN A 72 2.02 -12.40 -2.47
C GLN A 72 1.63 -13.05 -1.12
N ALA A 73 1.19 -12.24 -0.14
CA ALA A 73 0.69 -12.74 1.14
C ALA A 73 -0.54 -13.65 1.00
N ARG A 74 -1.35 -13.47 -0.06
CA ARG A 74 -2.41 -14.42 -0.41
C ARG A 74 -1.82 -15.72 -0.95
N ALA A 75 -0.88 -15.64 -1.90
CA ALA A 75 -0.26 -16.82 -2.52
C ALA A 75 0.43 -17.72 -1.48
N GLU A 76 1.15 -17.14 -0.51
CA GLU A 76 1.83 -17.89 0.55
C GLU A 76 0.88 -18.67 1.46
N LYS A 77 -0.31 -18.11 1.74
CA LYS A 77 -1.35 -18.83 2.50
C LYS A 77 -1.89 -20.02 1.72
N GLU A 78 -2.02 -19.90 0.40
CA GLU A 78 -2.48 -21.00 -0.46
C GLU A 78 -1.47 -22.16 -0.51
N VAL A 79 -0.16 -21.88 -0.41
CA VAL A 79 0.90 -22.92 -0.36
C VAL A 79 0.87 -23.70 0.96
N THR A 80 0.64 -23.02 2.09
CA THR A 80 0.62 -23.65 3.42
C THR A 80 -0.56 -24.61 3.59
N VAL A 81 -1.73 -24.28 3.04
CA VAL A 81 -2.91 -25.17 3.07
C VAL A 81 -2.67 -26.45 2.29
N LYS A 82 -1.97 -26.37 1.14
CA LYS A 82 -1.66 -27.54 0.31
C LYS A 82 -0.64 -28.49 0.96
N SER A 83 0.36 -27.97 1.67
CA SER A 83 1.40 -28.79 2.31
C SER A 83 0.92 -29.54 3.56
N ILE A 84 -0.10 -29.03 4.26
CA ILE A 84 -0.74 -29.73 5.39
C ILE A 84 -1.61 -30.90 4.89
N CYS A 85 -2.22 -30.77 3.72
CA CYS A 85 -3.07 -31.82 3.14
C CYS A 85 -2.25 -33.04 2.63
N GLN A 86 -0.96 -32.87 2.31
CA GLN A 86 -0.09 -33.94 1.78
C GLN A 86 0.59 -34.82 2.85
N ARG A 87 0.45 -34.50 4.15
CA ARG A 87 1.08 -35.25 5.26
C ARG A 87 0.12 -36.12 6.09
N LYS A 88 -0.93 -36.64 5.46
CA LYS A 88 -1.73 -37.74 6.00
C LYS A 88 -1.85 -38.84 4.95
N SER A 89 -0.80 -39.65 4.83
CA SER A 89 -0.85 -41.02 4.34
C SER A 89 0.21 -41.84 5.05
#